data_AF-A0A377I672-F1
#
_entry.id   AF-A0A377I672-F1
#
_cell.length_a   1.000
_cell.length_b   1.000
_cell.length_c   1.000
_cell.angle_alpha   90.00
_cell.angle_beta   90.00
_cell.angle_gamma   90.00
#
_symmetry.space_group_name_H-M   'P 1'
#
loop_
_entity.id
_entity.type
_entity.pdbx_description
1 polymer ?
#
loop_
_entity_poly.entity_id
_entity_poly.type
_entity_poly.pdbx_seq_one_letter_code
_entity_poly.pdbx_strand_id
1 'polypeptide(L)'
;MIPNDIQVSSDLARLLNRGGMNSMMGTLLICFCALSFAGILSLSGALEVIINHLLKLVRSTASLIFTTILCGLTMIGVTCNGQISILIPSEMLRDAYIERGLHPKNLSCTAEDSATIIEPILPWTAAGAYMAGTLGVATLSYLPWAILCWSGIIFAMLWGVTGFGIAKLSR
;
A
#
# COMPACT_ATOMS: atom_id res chain seq x y z
N MET A 1 1.28 -14.61 -29.61
CA MET A 1 2.18 -15.59 -30.25
C MET A 1 2.97 -14.81 -31.29
N ILE A 2 4.30 -14.74 -31.18
CA ILE A 2 5.10 -13.96 -32.14
C ILE A 2 4.98 -14.65 -33.50
N PRO A 3 4.74 -13.90 -34.59
CA PRO A 3 4.74 -14.45 -35.94
C PRO A 3 6.08 -15.17 -36.23
N ASN A 4 6.02 -16.39 -36.81
CA ASN A 4 7.20 -17.24 -37.04
C ASN A 4 8.22 -16.65 -38.04
N ASP A 5 7.87 -15.54 -38.69
CA ASP A 5 8.64 -14.79 -39.67
C ASP A 5 9.64 -13.79 -39.07
N ILE A 6 9.59 -13.55 -37.75
CA ILE A 6 10.55 -12.70 -37.05
C ILE A 6 11.55 -13.58 -36.30
N GLN A 7 12.81 -13.64 -36.76
CA GLN A 7 13.90 -14.31 -36.05
C GLN A 7 14.29 -13.49 -34.81
N VAL A 8 13.63 -13.78 -33.70
CA VAL A 8 13.94 -13.21 -32.38
C VAL A 8 14.89 -14.15 -31.64
N SER A 9 15.84 -13.60 -30.86
CA SER A 9 16.67 -14.40 -29.95
C SER A 9 15.81 -15.33 -29.09
N SER A 10 16.25 -16.58 -28.90
CA SER A 10 15.56 -17.61 -28.11
C SER A 10 15.28 -17.16 -26.68
N ASP A 11 16.18 -16.37 -26.09
CA ASP A 11 15.98 -15.78 -24.76
C ASP A 11 14.83 -14.77 -24.74
N LEU A 12 14.69 -13.96 -25.79
CA LEU A 12 13.59 -13.01 -25.91
C LEU A 12 12.26 -13.74 -26.11
N ALA A 13 12.24 -14.79 -26.93
CA ALA A 13 11.06 -15.64 -27.10
C ALA A 13 10.64 -16.32 -25.79
N ARG A 14 11.61 -16.74 -24.95
CA ARG A 14 11.37 -17.33 -23.63
C ARG A 14 10.86 -16.31 -22.60
N LEU A 15 11.42 -15.08 -22.61
CA LEU A 15 10.96 -13.99 -21.75
C LEU A 15 9.52 -13.56 -22.11
N LEU A 16 9.17 -13.57 -23.39
CA LEU A 16 7.85 -13.21 -23.88
C LEU A 16 6.81 -14.33 -23.70
N ASN A 17 7.22 -15.60 -23.63
CA ASN A 17 6.33 -16.77 -23.43
C ASN A 17 6.55 -17.48 -22.08
N ARG A 18 6.33 -16.77 -20.97
CA ARG A 18 6.38 -17.36 -19.61
C ARG A 18 5.09 -18.09 -19.19
N GLY A 19 4.29 -18.54 -20.15
CA GLY A 19 3.01 -19.23 -19.92
C GLY A 19 1.81 -18.32 -19.60
N GLY A 20 2.02 -16.99 -19.51
CA GLY A 20 0.96 -15.99 -19.47
C GLY A 20 -0.04 -16.20 -18.33
N MET A 21 -1.34 -16.14 -18.65
CA MET A 21 -2.43 -16.30 -17.66
C MET A 21 -2.42 -17.68 -16.98
N ASN A 22 -2.10 -18.76 -17.71
CA ASN A 22 -2.12 -20.11 -17.15
C ASN A 22 -1.09 -20.26 -16.03
N SER A 23 0.10 -19.67 -16.19
CA SER A 23 1.16 -19.69 -15.18
C SER A 23 0.91 -18.74 -14.00
N MET A 24 -0.08 -17.85 -14.08
CA MET A 24 -0.44 -16.91 -13.01
C MET A 24 -1.79 -17.20 -12.36
N MET A 25 -2.45 -18.32 -12.70
CA MET A 25 -3.82 -18.61 -12.25
C MET A 25 -3.96 -18.63 -10.72
N GLY A 26 -2.98 -19.19 -10.00
CA GLY A 26 -3.01 -19.21 -8.52
C GLY A 26 -2.96 -17.80 -7.91
N THR A 27 -2.11 -16.93 -8.44
CA THR A 27 -2.03 -15.52 -8.08
C THR A 27 -3.36 -14.80 -8.36
N LEU A 28 -3.93 -15.03 -9.55
CA LEU A 28 -5.17 -14.39 -9.97
C LEU A 28 -6.37 -14.78 -9.09
N LEU A 29 -6.47 -16.06 -8.69
CA LEU A 29 -7.55 -16.54 -7.81
C LEU A 29 -7.50 -15.87 -6.44
N ILE A 30 -6.33 -15.77 -5.82
CA ILE A 30 -6.14 -15.11 -4.52
C ILE A 30 -6.54 -13.63 -4.64
N CYS A 31 -6.05 -12.93 -5.68
CA CYS A 31 -6.39 -11.53 -5.92
C CYS A 31 -7.91 -11.34 -6.13
N PHE A 32 -8.56 -12.24 -6.88
CA PHE A 32 -10.00 -12.14 -7.13
C PHE A 32 -10.83 -12.29 -5.86
N CYS A 33 -10.50 -13.28 -5.02
CA CYS A 33 -11.14 -13.46 -3.71
C CYS A 33 -10.92 -12.25 -2.79
N ALA A 34 -9.69 -11.73 -2.74
CA ALA A 34 -9.34 -10.60 -1.89
C ALA A 34 -10.06 -9.31 -2.31
N LEU A 35 -10.07 -8.99 -3.62
CA LEU A 35 -10.77 -7.81 -4.15
C LEU A 35 -12.29 -7.90 -3.98
N SER A 36 -12.87 -9.10 -4.07
CA SER A 36 -14.31 -9.30 -3.80
C SER A 36 -14.66 -8.99 -2.35
N PHE A 37 -13.84 -9.45 -1.40
CA PHE A 37 -14.00 -9.16 0.03
C PHE A 37 -13.82 -7.66 0.34
N ALA A 38 -12.78 -7.05 -0.23
CA ALA A 38 -12.51 -5.62 -0.15
C ALA A 38 -13.69 -4.75 -0.59
N GLY A 39 -14.33 -5.11 -1.70
CA GLY A 39 -15.49 -4.37 -2.23
C GLY A 39 -16.67 -4.38 -1.26
N ILE A 40 -16.98 -5.54 -0.67
CA ILE A 40 -18.07 -5.67 0.32
C ILE A 40 -17.77 -4.81 1.56
N LEU A 41 -16.53 -4.84 2.06
CA LEU A 41 -16.15 -4.03 3.22
C LEU A 41 -16.19 -2.54 2.93
N SER A 42 -15.81 -2.13 1.73
CA SER A 42 -15.88 -0.73 1.30
C SER A 42 -17.33 -0.22 1.24
N LEU A 43 -18.27 -1.03 0.73
CA LEU A 43 -19.70 -0.69 0.65
C LEU A 43 -20.41 -0.71 2.02
N SER A 44 -19.91 -1.49 2.98
CA SER A 44 -20.53 -1.63 4.30
C SER A 44 -20.37 -0.40 5.21
N GLY A 45 -19.49 0.55 4.87
CA GLY A 45 -19.11 1.66 5.74
C GLY A 45 -18.18 1.27 6.91
N ALA A 46 -17.78 -0.01 7.02
CA ALA A 46 -16.90 -0.47 8.10
C ALA A 46 -15.56 0.26 8.14
N LEU A 47 -15.02 0.63 6.96
CA LEU A 47 -13.75 1.35 6.83
C LEU A 47 -13.83 2.76 7.44
N GLU A 48 -14.94 3.47 7.23
CA GLU A 48 -15.17 4.79 7.84
C GLU A 48 -15.26 4.70 9.36
N VAL A 49 -15.93 3.66 9.89
CA VAL A 49 -16.02 3.42 11.33
C VAL A 49 -14.64 3.18 11.94
N ILE A 50 -13.79 2.39 11.29
CA ILE A 50 -12.42 2.12 11.73
C ILE A 50 -11.61 3.42 11.77
N ILE A 51 -11.63 4.21 10.69
CA ILE A 51 -10.88 5.46 10.60
C ILE A 51 -11.35 6.46 11.67
N ASN A 52 -12.67 6.62 11.84
CA ASN A 52 -13.24 7.48 12.87
C ASN A 52 -12.82 7.06 14.29
N HIS A 53 -12.62 5.76 14.52
CA HIS A 53 -12.09 5.27 15.79
C HIS A 53 -10.60 5.60 15.96
N LEU A 54 -9.80 5.41 14.91
CA LEU A 54 -8.36 5.70 14.91
C LEU A 54 -8.08 7.20 15.08
N LEU A 55 -8.93 8.07 14.56
CA LEU A 55 -8.86 9.52 14.74
C LEU A 55 -8.97 9.94 16.21
N LYS A 56 -9.65 9.18 17.07
CA LYS A 56 -9.74 9.48 18.51
C LYS A 56 -8.40 9.32 19.24
N LEU A 57 -7.45 8.61 18.65
CA LEU A 57 -6.11 8.44 19.23
C LEU A 57 -5.23 9.67 19.04
N VAL A 58 -5.63 10.60 18.17
CA VAL A 58 -4.80 11.69 17.68
C VAL A 58 -4.63 12.79 18.73
N ARG A 59 -3.56 12.72 19.54
CA ARG A 59 -3.29 13.70 20.62
C ARG A 59 -2.13 14.66 20.34
N SER A 60 -1.26 14.33 19.39
CA SER A 60 -0.07 15.10 19.02
C SER A 60 0.26 14.93 17.54
N THR A 61 1.22 15.70 17.01
CA THR A 61 1.70 15.54 15.62
C THR A 61 2.26 14.15 15.35
N ALA A 62 3.08 13.61 16.25
CA ALA A 62 3.60 12.24 16.13
C ALA A 62 2.47 11.21 16.12
N SER A 63 1.46 11.40 16.98
CA SER A 63 0.29 10.54 17.04
C SER A 63 -0.61 10.66 15.80
N LEU A 64 -0.70 11.84 15.18
CA LEU A 64 -1.41 12.02 13.91
C LEU A 64 -0.73 11.24 12.78
N ILE A 65 0.59 11.35 12.65
CA ILE A 65 1.36 10.61 11.64
C ILE A 65 1.24 9.10 11.88
N PHE A 66 1.35 8.66 13.14
CA PHE A 66 1.13 7.25 13.49
C PHE A 66 -0.29 6.77 13.13
N THR A 67 -1.32 7.57 13.44
CA THR A 67 -2.70 7.26 13.06
C THR A 67 -2.85 7.18 11.54
N THR A 68 -2.24 8.09 10.78
CA THR A 68 -2.24 8.03 9.31
C THR A 68 -1.61 6.74 8.79
N ILE A 69 -0.47 6.34 9.34
CA ILE A 69 0.19 5.08 8.98
C ILE A 69 -0.74 3.90 9.27
N LEU A 70 -1.34 3.86 10.45
CA LEU A 70 -2.24 2.79 10.85
C LEU A 70 -3.50 2.73 9.98
N CYS A 71 -4.07 3.88 9.62
CA CYS A 71 -5.18 3.98 8.68
C CYS A 71 -4.78 3.44 7.30
N GLY A 72 -3.66 3.88 6.74
CA GLY A 72 -3.19 3.41 5.43
C GLY A 72 -2.91 1.91 5.42
N LEU A 73 -2.21 1.39 6.43
CA LEU A 73 -1.94 -0.04 6.61
C LEU A 73 -3.22 -0.87 6.70
N THR A 74 -4.19 -0.40 7.48
CA THR A 74 -5.48 -1.09 7.62
C THR A 74 -6.24 -1.06 6.31
N MET A 75 -6.23 0.09 5.62
CA MET A 75 -6.95 0.26 4.37
C MET A 75 -6.37 -0.59 3.25
N ILE A 76 -5.04 -0.63 3.08
CA ILE A 76 -4.40 -1.48 2.07
C ILE A 76 -4.52 -2.97 2.42
N GLY A 77 -4.41 -3.30 3.71
CA GLY A 77 -4.61 -4.66 4.20
C GLY A 77 -6.02 -5.20 3.93
N VAL A 78 -7.03 -4.33 3.99
CA VAL A 78 -8.42 -4.73 3.80
C VAL A 78 -8.88 -4.60 2.34
N THR A 79 -8.58 -3.48 1.69
CA THR A 79 -9.14 -3.17 0.36
C THR A 79 -8.35 -3.79 -0.78
N CYS A 80 -7.09 -4.15 -0.55
CA CYS A 80 -6.20 -4.69 -1.58
C CYS A 80 -6.06 -3.79 -2.83
N ASN A 81 -6.42 -2.50 -2.71
CA ASN A 81 -6.43 -1.53 -3.79
C ASN A 81 -5.68 -0.28 -3.34
N GLY A 82 -4.49 -0.03 -3.91
CA GLY A 82 -3.66 1.12 -3.58
C GLY A 82 -4.37 2.47 -3.73
N GLN A 83 -5.19 2.65 -4.77
CA GLN A 83 -5.87 3.92 -5.03
C GLN A 83 -6.87 4.27 -3.93
N ILE A 84 -7.72 3.31 -3.56
CA ILE A 84 -8.72 3.49 -2.50
C ILE A 84 -8.02 3.63 -1.14
N SER A 85 -6.94 2.87 -0.94
CA SER A 85 -6.18 2.84 0.31
C SER A 85 -5.48 4.14 0.66
N ILE A 86 -5.09 4.91 -0.34
CA ILE A 86 -4.47 6.21 -0.16
C ILE A 86 -5.54 7.29 -0.09
N LEU A 87 -6.52 7.25 -0.99
CA LEU A 87 -7.50 8.32 -1.17
C LEU A 87 -8.37 8.52 0.08
N ILE A 88 -8.98 7.45 0.61
CA ILE A 88 -9.95 7.57 1.71
C ILE A 88 -9.28 8.09 3.00
N PRO A 89 -8.19 7.48 3.49
CA PRO A 89 -7.50 8.01 4.66
C PRO A 89 -6.99 9.44 4.45
N SER A 90 -6.49 9.76 3.25
CA SER A 90 -5.98 11.11 2.95
C SER A 90 -7.09 12.15 3.01
N GLU A 91 -8.26 11.89 2.44
CA GLU A 91 -9.38 12.84 2.53
C GLU A 91 -9.88 12.98 3.98
N MET A 92 -10.03 11.87 4.71
CA MET A 92 -10.55 11.91 6.08
C MET A 92 -9.57 12.55 7.08
N LEU A 93 -8.26 12.44 6.87
CA LEU A 93 -7.23 13.01 7.74
C LEU A 93 -6.82 14.44 7.34
N ARG A 94 -7.25 14.92 6.16
CA ARG A 94 -6.88 16.23 5.61
C ARG A 94 -7.08 17.36 6.61
N ASP A 95 -8.29 17.47 7.15
CA ASP A 95 -8.66 18.55 8.06
C ASP A 95 -7.87 18.47 9.36
N ALA A 96 -7.64 17.26 9.89
CA ALA A 96 -6.83 17.06 11.09
C ALA A 96 -5.37 17.53 10.92
N TYR A 97 -4.79 17.41 9.71
CA TYR A 97 -3.46 17.98 9.42
C TYR A 97 -3.51 19.52 9.34
N ILE A 98 -4.53 20.09 8.70
CA ILE A 98 -4.68 21.55 8.55
C ILE A 98 -4.93 22.23 9.90
N GLU A 99 -5.83 21.70 10.72
CA GLU A 99 -6.12 22.20 12.08
C GLU A 99 -4.88 22.19 12.99
N ARG A 100 -3.96 21.26 12.74
CA ARG A 100 -2.67 21.15 13.44
C ARG A 100 -1.59 22.08 12.86
N GLY A 101 -1.92 22.89 11.85
CA GLY A 101 -0.97 23.78 11.18
C GLY A 101 0.10 23.03 10.38
N LEU A 102 -0.19 21.82 9.91
CA LEU A 102 0.72 21.01 9.10
C LEU A 102 0.41 21.18 7.62
N HIS A 103 1.45 21.23 6.80
CA HIS A 103 1.28 21.27 5.34
C HIS A 103 0.75 19.92 4.82
N PRO A 104 -0.21 19.90 3.86
CA PRO A 104 -0.77 18.67 3.29
C PRO A 104 0.26 17.72 2.67
N LYS A 105 1.46 18.23 2.32
CA LYS A 105 2.61 17.43 1.88
C LYS A 105 2.97 16.33 2.90
N ASN A 106 2.89 16.62 4.20
CA ASN A 106 3.21 15.62 5.24
C ASN A 106 2.22 14.46 5.20
N LEU A 107 0.94 14.75 5.02
CA LEU A 107 -0.11 13.75 4.87
C LEU A 107 0.12 12.90 3.62
N SER A 108 0.36 13.53 2.47
CA SER A 108 0.63 12.80 1.21
C SER A 108 1.85 11.88 1.32
N CYS A 109 2.96 12.36 1.90
CA CYS A 109 4.14 11.52 2.11
C CYS A 109 3.83 10.34 3.05
N THR A 110 3.18 10.60 4.19
CA THR A 110 2.84 9.55 5.16
C THR A 110 1.88 8.52 4.56
N ALA A 111 0.94 8.95 3.71
CA ALA A 111 -0.01 8.07 3.04
C ALA A 111 0.71 7.12 2.07
N GLU A 112 1.63 7.62 1.25
CA GLU A 112 2.47 6.82 0.35
C GLU A 112 3.32 5.80 1.13
N ASP A 113 3.94 6.23 2.23
CA ASP A 113 4.74 5.36 3.09
C ASP A 113 3.92 4.23 3.72
N SER A 114 2.64 4.48 3.99
CA SER A 114 1.75 3.54 4.69
C SER A 114 1.02 2.54 3.78
N ALA A 115 0.75 2.91 2.52
CA ALA A 115 -0.03 2.08 1.61
C ALA A 115 0.84 1.56 0.46
N THR A 116 1.42 2.46 -0.35
CA THR A 116 2.15 2.12 -1.58
C THR A 116 3.39 1.29 -1.30
N ILE A 117 4.21 1.73 -0.35
CA ILE A 117 5.49 1.09 -0.04
C ILE A 117 5.28 -0.28 0.63
N ILE A 118 4.14 -0.48 1.29
CA ILE A 118 3.81 -1.71 2.05
C ILE A 118 3.02 -2.72 1.21
N GLU A 119 2.33 -2.29 0.16
CA GLU A 119 1.52 -3.18 -0.68
C GLU A 119 2.27 -4.46 -1.11
N PRO A 120 3.56 -4.43 -1.51
CA PRO A 120 4.27 -5.64 -1.96
C PRO A 120 4.53 -6.67 -0.87
N ILE A 121 4.41 -6.35 0.42
CA ILE A 121 4.66 -7.31 1.50
C ILE A 121 3.37 -7.92 2.07
N LEU A 122 2.21 -7.61 1.49
CA LEU A 122 0.93 -8.18 1.88
C LEU A 122 0.58 -9.38 0.98
N PRO A 123 0.34 -10.59 1.52
CA PRO A 123 0.24 -11.80 0.70
C PRO A 123 -0.97 -11.83 -0.25
N TRP A 124 -1.99 -11.03 0.05
CA TRP A 124 -3.27 -11.02 -0.66
C TRP A 124 -3.49 -9.76 -1.50
N THR A 125 -2.48 -8.91 -1.64
CA THR A 125 -2.50 -7.79 -2.60
C THR A 125 -1.99 -8.26 -3.96
N ALA A 126 -2.36 -7.54 -5.02
CA ALA A 126 -1.88 -7.83 -6.37
C ALA A 126 -0.35 -7.75 -6.46
N ALA A 127 0.25 -6.72 -5.84
CA ALA A 127 1.70 -6.55 -5.80
C ALA A 127 2.39 -7.69 -5.02
N GLY A 128 1.88 -8.06 -3.84
CA GLY A 128 2.50 -9.11 -3.03
C GLY A 128 2.39 -10.49 -3.66
N ALA A 129 1.25 -10.78 -4.29
CA ALA A 129 1.05 -12.03 -5.04
C ALA A 129 1.95 -12.10 -6.30
N TYR A 130 2.17 -10.97 -6.98
CA TYR A 130 3.12 -10.86 -8.09
C TYR A 130 4.57 -11.10 -7.65
N MET A 131 4.96 -10.48 -6.53
CA MET A 131 6.30 -10.64 -5.96
C MET A 131 6.57 -12.08 -5.51
N ALA A 132 5.60 -12.73 -4.86
CA ALA A 132 5.70 -14.13 -4.50
C ALA A 132 5.85 -15.05 -5.72
N GLY A 133 5.06 -14.80 -6.77
CA GLY A 133 5.15 -15.56 -8.03
C GLY A 133 6.48 -15.37 -8.75
N THR A 134 7.07 -14.17 -8.67
CA THR A 134 8.34 -13.85 -9.34
C THR A 134 9.55 -14.39 -8.58
N LEU A 135 9.56 -14.25 -7.25
CA LEU A 135 10.64 -14.74 -6.40
C LEU A 135 10.57 -16.26 -6.17
N GLY A 136 9.42 -16.89 -6.42
CA GLY A 136 9.21 -18.33 -6.20
C GLY A 136 9.12 -18.72 -4.72
N VAL A 137 8.93 -17.75 -3.82
CA VAL A 137 8.78 -17.96 -2.38
C VAL A 137 7.53 -17.25 -1.88
N ALA A 138 6.93 -17.76 -0.80
CA ALA A 138 5.76 -17.13 -0.18
C ALA A 138 6.08 -15.71 0.33
N THR A 139 5.09 -14.82 0.32
CA THR A 139 5.22 -13.43 0.79
C THR A 139 5.83 -13.32 2.18
N LEU A 140 5.36 -14.13 3.12
CA LEU A 140 5.87 -14.14 4.49
C LEU A 140 7.36 -14.52 4.58
N SER A 141 7.91 -15.22 3.58
CA SER A 141 9.33 -15.58 3.53
C SER A 141 10.23 -14.42 3.12
N TYR A 142 9.79 -13.59 2.16
CA TYR A 142 10.57 -12.41 1.75
C TYR A 142 10.22 -11.14 2.55
N LEU A 143 9.09 -11.11 3.24
CA LEU A 143 8.60 -9.96 4.00
C LEU A 143 9.66 -9.34 4.92
N PRO A 144 10.46 -10.10 5.72
CA PRO A 144 11.49 -9.50 6.58
C PRO A 144 12.63 -8.84 5.79
N TRP A 145 12.87 -9.30 4.56
CA TRP A 145 13.96 -8.85 3.69
C TRP A 145 13.57 -7.67 2.79
N ALA A 146 12.29 -7.30 2.77
CA ALA A 146 11.78 -6.15 2.05
C ALA A 146 12.11 -4.83 2.79
N ILE A 147 13.42 -4.54 2.93
CA ILE A 147 13.94 -3.42 3.72
C ILE A 147 13.35 -2.08 3.27
N LEU A 148 13.18 -1.89 1.95
CA LEU A 148 12.57 -0.68 1.41
C LEU A 148 11.14 -0.50 1.93
N CYS A 149 10.35 -1.58 1.98
CA CYS A 149 8.99 -1.56 2.48
C CYS A 149 8.91 -1.10 3.93
N TRP A 150 9.80 -1.62 4.78
CA TRP A 150 9.87 -1.23 6.19
C TRP A 150 10.44 0.17 6.40
N SER A 151 11.37 0.59 5.56
CA SER A 151 12.04 1.88 5.70
C SER A 151 11.08 3.07 5.65
N GLY A 152 10.03 3.02 4.80
CA GLY A 152 9.03 4.09 4.71
C GLY A 152 8.34 4.36 6.04
N ILE A 153 7.80 3.32 6.68
CA ILE A 153 7.16 3.42 8.01
C ILE A 153 8.15 3.91 9.07
N ILE A 154 9.36 3.35 9.07
CA ILE A 154 10.39 3.68 10.07
C ILE A 154 10.75 5.16 9.96
N PHE A 155 11.02 5.66 8.75
CA PHE A 155 11.37 7.07 8.55
C PHE A 155 10.19 8.01 8.81
N ALA A 156 8.98 7.67 8.37
CA ALA A 156 7.78 8.46 8.66
C ALA A 156 7.56 8.63 10.18
N MET A 157 7.74 7.55 10.95
CA MET A 157 7.67 7.61 12.42
C MET A 157 8.79 8.41 13.04
N LEU A 158 10.03 8.23 12.57
CA LEU A 158 11.19 8.99 13.06
C LEU A 158 10.99 10.49 12.83
N TRP A 159 10.57 10.91 11.64
CA TRP A 159 10.27 12.31 11.33
C TRP A 159 9.07 12.83 12.13
N GLY A 160 8.05 12.02 12.33
CA GLY A 160 6.89 12.39 13.14
C GLY A 160 7.22 12.64 14.61
N VAL A 161 8.14 11.86 15.20
CA VAL A 161 8.58 12.02 16.59
C VAL A 161 9.60 13.15 16.74
N THR A 162 10.59 13.22 15.84
CA THR A 162 11.66 14.23 15.92
C THR A 162 11.23 15.61 15.44
N GLY A 163 10.16 15.70 14.65
CA GLY A 163 9.74 16.91 13.96
C GLY A 163 10.64 17.29 12.77
N PHE A 164 11.67 16.49 12.47
CA PHE A 164 12.55 16.73 11.34
C PHE A 164 11.80 16.50 10.02
N GLY A 165 11.90 17.45 9.09
CA GLY A 165 11.22 17.35 7.78
C GLY A 165 9.70 17.58 7.80
N ILE A 166 9.09 17.83 8.96
CA ILE A 166 7.66 18.15 9.07
C ILE A 166 7.40 19.58 8.61
N ALA A 167 6.78 19.72 7.43
CA ALA A 167 6.42 21.01 6.86
C ALA A 167 5.22 21.62 7.59
N LYS A 168 5.32 22.87 8.01
CA LYS A 168 4.19 23.61 8.61
C LYS A 168 3.45 24.39 7.54
N LEU A 169 2.17 24.65 7.77
CA LEU A 169 1.40 25.55 6.92
C LEU A 169 2.06 26.94 7.00
N SER A 170 2.41 27.54 5.86
CA SER A 170 2.79 28.95 5.84
C SER A 170 1.57 29.74 6.28
N ARG A 171 1.79 30.68 7.21
CA ARG A 171 0.79 31.67 7.55
C ARG A 171 0.57 32.63 6.39
#